data_AF-A0A1F9HYR0-F1
#
_entry.id   AF-A0A1F9HYR0-F1
#
_cell.length_a   1.000
_cell.length_b   1.000
_cell.length_c   1.000
_cell.angle_alpha   90.00
_cell.angle_beta   90.00
_cell.angle_gamma   90.00
#
_symmetry.space_group_name_H-M   'P 1'
#
loop_
_entity.id
_entity.type
_entity.pdbx_description
1 polymer ?
#
loop_
_entity_poly.entity_id
_entity_poly.type
_entity_poly.pdbx_seq_one_letter_code
_entity_poly.pdbx_strand_id
1 'polypeptide(L)'
;MKRIHEQPGERLEHDKGTHHEKLLSPLEVMKKTGGVAHQIIPKEGGRPPDGMLAVYRERLTYTFILNKEVASIHFERGKREIYFRGHNILNMELSPEQVKAMKDLQGILSEDEQGKLLFNDYVATLGHILADKHK
;
A
#
# COMPACT_ATOMS: atom_id res chain seq x y z
N MET A 1 -33.94 7.02 71.51
CA MET A 1 -32.48 7.27 71.57
C MET A 1 -31.99 7.62 70.17
N LYS A 2 -31.29 8.76 70.07
CA LYS A 2 -30.38 9.30 69.03
C LYS A 2 -30.85 9.44 67.57
N ARG A 3 -31.08 10.71 67.22
CA ARG A 3 -30.98 11.33 65.88
C ARG A 3 -29.54 11.25 65.37
N ILE A 4 -29.34 11.07 64.07
CA ILE A 4 -28.22 11.71 63.34
C ILE A 4 -28.61 11.91 61.87
N HIS A 5 -28.94 13.16 61.55
CA HIS A 5 -28.68 13.78 60.26
C HIS A 5 -27.19 14.13 60.23
N GLU A 6 -26.51 13.98 59.09
CA GLU A 6 -25.51 14.90 58.52
C GLU A 6 -24.66 14.15 57.47
N GLN A 7 -24.84 14.55 56.21
CA GLN A 7 -23.80 14.40 55.19
C GLN A 7 -22.64 15.36 55.52
N PRO A 8 -21.40 15.00 55.18
CA PRO A 8 -20.67 15.91 54.30
C PRO A 8 -19.73 15.22 53.31
N GLY A 9 -19.55 15.87 52.16
CA GLY A 9 -18.22 16.14 51.63
C GLY A 9 -17.67 15.18 50.59
N GLU A 10 -17.94 15.53 49.33
CA GLU A 10 -17.06 15.40 48.16
C GLU A 10 -15.62 14.92 48.44
N ARG A 11 -15.25 13.79 47.83
CA ARG A 11 -13.94 13.61 47.21
C ARG A 11 -14.12 12.88 45.89
N LEU A 12 -14.20 13.67 44.82
CA LEU A 12 -13.91 13.22 43.46
C LEU A 12 -12.45 12.78 43.43
N GLU A 13 -12.20 11.48 43.45
CA GLU A 13 -10.92 10.94 43.04
C GLU A 13 -10.79 11.19 41.54
N HIS A 14 -9.97 12.20 41.19
CA HIS A 14 -9.46 12.36 39.84
C HIS A 14 -8.59 11.15 39.53
N ASP A 15 -9.21 10.14 38.91
CA ASP A 15 -8.51 9.12 38.15
C ASP A 15 -7.73 9.84 37.04
N LYS A 16 -6.44 10.06 37.30
CA LYS A 16 -5.49 10.53 36.29
C LYS A 16 -5.22 9.37 35.34
N GLY A 17 -6.22 9.06 34.52
CA GLY A 17 -6.05 8.32 33.29
C GLY A 17 -5.17 9.15 32.36
N THR A 18 -3.85 9.04 32.53
CA THR A 18 -2.89 9.39 31.50
C THR A 18 -3.15 8.46 30.33
N HIS A 19 -4.05 8.89 29.44
CA HIS A 19 -4.08 8.45 28.05
C HIS A 19 -2.77 8.91 27.41
N HIS A 20 -1.68 8.17 27.69
CA HIS A 20 -0.66 8.01 26.69
C HIS A 20 -1.35 7.30 25.53
N GLU A 21 -1.89 8.09 24.58
CA GLU A 21 -2.05 7.63 23.22
C GLU A 21 -0.68 7.12 22.79
N LYS A 22 -0.44 5.83 22.97
CA LYS A 22 0.71 5.15 22.39
C LYS A 22 0.57 5.36 20.90
N LEU A 23 1.28 6.35 20.37
CA LEU A 23 1.52 6.53 18.95
C LEU A 23 1.99 5.18 18.44
N LEU A 24 1.10 4.46 17.77
CA LEU A 24 1.42 3.16 17.19
C LEU A 24 2.62 3.38 16.28
N SER A 25 3.67 2.58 16.46
CA SER A 25 4.81 2.66 15.56
C SER A 25 4.33 2.43 14.12
N PRO A 26 4.97 3.04 13.11
CA PRO A 26 4.59 2.81 11.72
C PRO A 26 4.49 1.32 11.36
N LEU A 27 5.33 0.48 11.97
CA LEU A 27 5.31 -0.98 11.84
C LEU A 27 4.05 -1.62 12.46
N GLU A 28 3.60 -1.13 13.61
CA GLU A 28 2.37 -1.60 14.26
C GLU A 28 1.11 -1.13 13.53
N VAL A 29 1.12 0.09 12.98
CA VAL A 29 0.08 0.56 12.06
C VAL A 29 0.03 -0.36 10.86
N MET A 30 1.18 -0.70 10.27
CA MET A 30 1.31 -1.58 9.12
C MET A 30 0.72 -2.98 9.39
N LYS A 31 1.06 -3.57 10.55
CA LYS A 31 0.50 -4.85 11.02
C LYS A 31 -1.01 -4.78 11.24
N LYS A 32 -1.54 -3.66 11.77
CA LYS A 32 -2.99 -3.45 11.99
C LYS A 32 -3.78 -3.23 10.71
N THR A 33 -3.16 -2.66 9.67
CA THR A 33 -3.83 -2.38 8.39
C THR A 33 -3.87 -3.57 7.42
N GLY A 34 -3.15 -4.65 7.70
CA GLY A 34 -3.19 -5.88 6.89
C GLY A 34 -2.30 -5.82 5.63
N GLY A 35 -1.19 -5.09 5.71
CA GLY A 35 -0.23 -5.00 4.62
C GLY A 35 0.73 -6.18 4.57
N VAL A 36 0.90 -6.78 3.39
CA VAL A 36 1.89 -7.85 3.16
C VAL A 36 2.95 -7.32 2.20
N ALA A 37 4.21 -7.42 2.60
CA ALA A 37 5.35 -7.10 1.76
C ALA A 37 6.28 -8.31 1.68
N HIS A 38 6.65 -8.71 0.47
CA HIS A 38 7.47 -9.88 0.23
C HIS A 38 8.28 -9.76 -1.06
N GLN A 39 9.35 -10.53 -1.12
CA GLN A 39 10.17 -10.64 -2.32
C GLN A 39 9.44 -11.47 -3.37
N ILE A 40 9.50 -11.02 -4.62
CA ILE A 40 8.99 -11.78 -5.76
C ILE A 40 10.07 -12.75 -6.19
N ILE A 41 9.76 -14.05 -6.08
CA ILE A 41 10.61 -15.13 -6.57
C ILE A 41 10.06 -15.55 -7.93
N PRO A 42 10.77 -15.27 -9.04
CA PRO A 42 10.30 -15.69 -10.37
C PRO A 42 10.22 -17.20 -10.46
N LYS A 43 9.08 -17.72 -10.95
CA LYS A 43 8.97 -19.13 -11.33
C LYS A 43 9.51 -19.26 -12.76
N GLU A 44 10.76 -19.73 -12.86
CA GLU A 44 11.48 -20.07 -14.10
C GLU A 44 11.81 -18.92 -15.08
N GLY A 45 13.09 -18.56 -15.18
CA GLY A 45 13.71 -17.94 -16.36
C GLY A 45 13.36 -16.47 -16.71
N GLY A 46 12.35 -15.86 -16.09
CA GLY A 46 11.99 -14.45 -16.30
C GLY A 46 12.65 -13.48 -15.30
N ARG A 47 13.24 -12.38 -15.82
CA ARG A 47 13.72 -11.09 -15.24
C ARG A 47 13.73 -10.86 -13.70
N PRO A 48 14.66 -10.00 -13.23
CA PRO A 48 15.64 -10.28 -12.17
C PRO A 48 15.05 -10.43 -10.75
N PRO A 49 15.75 -11.17 -9.86
CA PRO A 49 15.27 -11.65 -8.56
C PRO A 49 15.11 -10.57 -7.45
N ASP A 50 15.26 -9.30 -7.78
CA ASP A 50 15.37 -8.21 -6.80
C ASP A 50 14.12 -7.32 -6.77
N GLY A 51 12.94 -7.95 -6.94
CA GLY A 51 11.65 -7.30 -6.86
C GLY A 51 11.01 -7.47 -5.49
N MET A 52 10.47 -6.40 -4.90
CA MET A 52 9.65 -6.46 -3.71
C MET A 52 8.24 -5.98 -4.04
N LEU A 53 7.24 -6.82 -3.76
CA LEU A 53 5.84 -6.44 -3.87
C LEU A 53 5.29 -6.19 -2.47
N ALA A 54 4.64 -5.05 -2.28
CA ALA A 54 3.93 -4.72 -1.07
C ALA A 54 2.48 -4.38 -1.41
N VAL A 55 1.54 -5.12 -0.82
CA VAL A 55 0.10 -4.99 -1.05
C VAL A 55 -0.57 -4.55 0.25
N TYR A 56 -1.38 -3.50 0.17
CA TYR A 56 -2.06 -2.85 1.28
C TYR A 56 -3.50 -2.48 0.91
N ARG A 57 -4.46 -3.38 1.15
CA ARG A 57 -5.89 -3.18 0.87
C ARG A 57 -6.17 -2.69 -0.56
N GLU A 58 -6.21 -1.38 -0.75
CA GLU A 58 -6.51 -0.66 -1.99
C GLU A 58 -5.26 -0.23 -2.77
N ARG A 59 -4.06 -0.51 -2.26
CA ARG A 59 -2.81 -0.02 -2.81
C ARG A 59 -1.81 -1.15 -3.00
N LEU A 60 -0.97 -1.02 -4.00
CA LEU A 60 0.25 -1.82 -4.12
C LEU A 60 1.45 -0.95 -4.46
N THR A 61 2.62 -1.44 -4.08
CA THR A 61 3.91 -0.90 -4.46
C THR A 61 4.79 -2.06 -4.92
N TYR A 62 5.30 -1.98 -6.14
CA TYR A 62 6.29 -2.91 -6.66
C TYR A 62 7.60 -2.17 -6.87
N THR A 63 8.64 -2.56 -6.13
CA THR A 63 9.98 -1.99 -6.21
C THR A 63 10.91 -2.99 -6.89
N PHE A 64 11.72 -2.54 -7.85
CA PHE A 64 12.59 -3.41 -8.65
C PHE A 64 13.77 -2.62 -9.21
N ILE A 65 14.75 -3.32 -9.79
CA ILE A 65 15.88 -2.69 -10.48
C ILE A 65 15.58 -2.55 -11.98
N LEU A 66 15.68 -1.33 -12.50
CA LEU A 66 15.59 -1.01 -13.93
C LEU A 66 16.78 -0.15 -14.32
N ASN A 67 17.51 -0.55 -15.37
CA ASN A 67 18.69 0.19 -15.86
C ASN A 67 19.73 0.50 -14.76
N LYS A 68 19.99 -0.46 -13.87
CA LYS A 68 20.89 -0.33 -12.70
C LYS A 68 20.46 0.68 -11.64
N GLU A 69 19.22 1.15 -11.70
CA GLU A 69 18.63 2.05 -10.71
C GLU A 69 17.40 1.42 -10.06
N VAL A 70 17.09 1.84 -8.84
CA VAL A 70 15.83 1.46 -8.18
C VAL A 70 14.68 2.17 -8.88
N ALA A 71 13.66 1.40 -9.25
CA ALA A 71 12.40 1.89 -9.78
C ALA A 71 11.25 1.36 -8.92
N SER A 72 10.13 2.08 -8.95
CA SER A 72 8.90 1.65 -8.29
C SER A 72 7.69 1.90 -9.17
N ILE A 73 6.71 1.00 -9.07
CA ILE A 73 5.35 1.18 -9.57
C ILE A 73 4.42 1.22 -8.36
N HIS A 74 3.62 2.28 -8.25
CA HIS A 74 2.55 2.35 -7.26
C HIS A 74 1.21 2.34 -7.97
N PHE A 75 0.25 1.60 -7.43
CA PHE A 75 -1.13 1.65 -7.88
C PHE A 75 -2.05 1.90 -6.70
N GLU A 76 -2.99 2.82 -6.88
CA GLU A 76 -4.03 3.16 -5.92
C GLU A 76 -5.41 2.93 -6.53
N ARG A 77 -6.07 1.85 -6.12
CA ARG A 77 -7.38 1.41 -6.66
C ARG A 77 -8.45 2.47 -6.50
N GLY A 78 -8.52 3.11 -5.32
CA GLY A 78 -9.52 4.12 -5.03
C GLY A 78 -9.48 5.34 -5.97
N LYS A 79 -8.30 5.66 -6.52
CA LYS A 79 -8.12 6.75 -7.48
C LYS A 79 -7.98 6.30 -8.93
N ARG A 80 -7.78 4.99 -9.16
CA ARG A 80 -7.42 4.43 -10.47
C ARG A 80 -6.21 5.13 -11.08
N GLU A 81 -5.18 5.32 -10.25
CA GLU A 81 -3.95 5.97 -10.65
C GLU A 81 -2.77 5.02 -10.55
N ILE A 82 -1.87 5.12 -11.52
CA ILE A 82 -0.60 4.40 -11.55
C ILE A 82 0.53 5.44 -11.54
N TYR A 83 1.53 5.19 -10.72
CA TYR A 83 2.71 6.04 -10.60
C TYR A 83 3.96 5.23 -10.90
N PHE A 84 4.87 5.79 -11.69
CA PHE A 84 6.18 5.23 -11.97
C PHE A 84 7.26 6.15 -11.40
N ARG A 85 8.10 5.65 -10.49
CA ARG A 85 9.11 6.46 -9.76
C ARG A 85 8.51 7.74 -9.13
N GLY A 86 7.28 7.66 -8.62
CA GLY A 86 6.56 8.78 -8.01
C GLY A 86 5.84 9.71 -8.99
N HIS A 87 5.97 9.54 -10.31
CA HIS A 87 5.27 10.33 -11.31
C HIS A 87 4.00 9.63 -11.78
N ASN A 88 2.86 10.34 -11.81
CA ASN A 88 1.62 9.79 -12.35
C ASN A 88 1.79 9.56 -13.86
N ILE A 89 1.63 8.31 -14.30
CA ILE A 89 1.92 7.91 -15.68
C ILE A 89 0.96 8.54 -16.69
N LEU A 90 -0.23 8.99 -16.26
CA LEU A 90 -1.16 9.73 -17.11
C LEU A 90 -0.51 11.00 -17.67
N ASN A 91 0.31 11.67 -16.85
CA ASN A 91 0.93 12.95 -17.15
C ASN A 91 2.39 12.83 -17.63
N MET A 92 2.83 11.62 -18.01
CA MET A 92 4.21 11.34 -18.41
C MET A 92 4.26 10.66 -19.79
N GLU A 93 5.30 10.96 -20.57
CA GLU A 93 5.63 10.14 -21.75
C GLU A 93 6.36 8.88 -21.31
N LEU A 94 5.88 7.73 -21.76
CA LEU A 94 6.36 6.43 -21.31
C LEU A 94 7.34 5.85 -22.33
N SER A 95 8.53 5.47 -21.86
CA SER A 95 9.48 4.71 -22.68
C SER A 95 8.99 3.26 -22.91
N PRO A 96 9.44 2.58 -23.97
CA PRO A 96 9.12 1.17 -24.19
C PRO A 96 9.46 0.27 -22.99
N GLU A 97 10.56 0.55 -22.29
CA GLU A 97 10.99 -0.19 -21.10
C GLU A 97 10.03 0.03 -19.92
N GLN A 98 9.53 1.25 -19.74
CA GLN A 98 8.56 1.57 -18.69
C GLN A 98 7.22 0.88 -18.98
N VAL A 99 6.74 0.95 -20.23
CA VAL A 99 5.55 0.21 -20.66
C VAL A 99 5.72 -1.28 -20.42
N LYS A 100 6.88 -1.82 -20.78
CA LYS A 100 7.19 -3.23 -20.53
C LYS A 100 7.19 -3.56 -19.05
N ALA A 101 7.82 -2.76 -18.19
CA ALA A 101 7.83 -2.98 -16.74
C ALA A 101 6.41 -3.00 -16.15
N MET A 102 5.53 -2.10 -16.60
CA MET A 102 4.13 -2.06 -16.16
C MET A 102 3.32 -3.26 -16.65
N LYS A 103 3.63 -3.80 -17.83
CA LYS A 103 3.05 -5.05 -18.33
C LYS A 103 3.59 -6.27 -17.59
N ASP A 104 4.89 -6.30 -17.32
CA ASP A 104 5.54 -7.38 -16.56
C ASP A 104 4.92 -7.48 -15.14
N LEU A 105 4.56 -6.34 -14.51
CA LEU A 105 3.83 -6.33 -13.24
C LEU A 105 2.47 -7.05 -13.32
N GLN A 106 1.80 -7.10 -14.47
CA GLN A 106 0.56 -7.89 -14.61
C GLN A 106 0.82 -9.37 -14.37
N GLY A 107 1.92 -9.91 -14.92
CA GLY A 107 2.34 -11.30 -14.70
C GLY A 107 2.59 -11.57 -13.22
N ILE A 108 3.35 -10.69 -12.55
CA ILE A 108 3.63 -10.78 -11.12
C ILE A 108 2.34 -10.80 -10.29
N LEU A 109 1.42 -9.86 -10.55
CA LEU A 109 0.16 -9.80 -9.81
C LEU A 109 -0.76 -10.99 -10.09
N SER A 110 -0.68 -11.59 -11.28
CA SER A 110 -1.48 -12.77 -11.63
C SER A 110 -1.00 -14.05 -10.95
N GLU A 111 0.27 -14.10 -10.54
CA GLU A 111 0.87 -15.25 -9.89
C GLU A 111 0.89 -15.12 -8.36
N ASP A 112 0.88 -13.89 -7.85
CA ASP A 112 0.91 -13.58 -6.42
C ASP A 112 -0.47 -13.69 -5.75
N GLU A 113 -0.56 -14.35 -4.59
CA GLU A 113 -1.83 -14.53 -3.88
C GLU A 113 -2.47 -13.20 -3.46
N GLN A 114 -1.66 -12.26 -2.97
CA GLN A 114 -2.15 -10.94 -2.54
C GLN A 114 -2.33 -9.99 -3.72
N GLY A 115 -1.42 -10.04 -4.70
CA GLY A 115 -1.45 -9.25 -5.92
C GLY A 115 -2.72 -9.46 -6.74
N LYS A 116 -3.25 -10.69 -6.77
CA LYS A 116 -4.53 -11.02 -7.43
C LYS A 116 -5.70 -10.15 -6.97
N LEU A 117 -5.68 -9.67 -5.73
CA LEU A 117 -6.75 -8.81 -5.19
C LEU A 117 -6.88 -7.46 -5.91
N LEU A 118 -5.80 -7.01 -6.56
CA LEU A 118 -5.73 -5.74 -7.27
C LEU A 118 -5.46 -5.92 -8.77
N PHE A 119 -5.30 -7.15 -9.25
CA PHE A 119 -4.90 -7.46 -10.62
C PHE A 119 -5.88 -6.89 -11.65
N ASN A 120 -7.18 -7.18 -11.53
CA ASN A 120 -8.19 -6.73 -12.50
C ASN A 120 -8.27 -5.20 -12.57
N ASP A 121 -8.26 -4.54 -11.41
CA ASP A 121 -8.33 -3.08 -11.32
C ASP A 121 -7.08 -2.43 -11.92
N TYR A 122 -5.90 -3.00 -11.66
CA TYR A 122 -4.63 -2.54 -12.23
C TYR A 122 -4.62 -2.69 -13.76
N VAL A 123 -4.99 -3.86 -14.28
CA VAL A 123 -5.02 -4.15 -15.73
C VAL A 123 -5.99 -3.22 -16.45
N ALA A 124 -7.19 -3.02 -15.91
CA ALA A 124 -8.19 -2.12 -16.49
C ALA A 124 -7.69 -0.67 -16.52
N THR A 125 -7.09 -0.22 -15.41
CA THR A 125 -6.53 1.15 -15.28
C THR A 125 -5.39 1.37 -16.27
N LEU A 126 -4.42 0.45 -16.33
CA LEU A 126 -3.29 0.55 -17.24
C LEU A 126 -3.74 0.51 -18.70
N GLY A 127 -4.69 -0.37 -19.03
CA GLY A 127 -5.25 -0.48 -20.38
C GLY A 127 -5.88 0.83 -20.85
N HIS A 128 -6.66 1.48 -19.98
CA HIS A 128 -7.27 2.78 -20.27
C HIS A 128 -6.23 3.88 -20.52
N ILE A 129 -5.24 4.01 -19.63
CA ILE A 129 -4.18 5.02 -19.75
C ILE A 129 -3.37 4.83 -21.03
N LEU A 130 -3.01 3.58 -21.37
CA LEU A 130 -2.23 3.30 -22.57
C LEU A 130 -3.06 3.54 -23.85
N ALA A 131 -4.35 3.19 -23.85
CA ALA A 131 -5.21 3.43 -25.00
C ALA A 131 -5.37 4.93 -25.31
N ASP A 132 -5.48 5.77 -24.27
CA ASP A 132 -5.64 7.22 -24.45
C ASP A 132 -4.37 7.91 -24.94
N LYS A 133 -3.18 7.36 -24.66
CA LYS A 133 -1.89 7.88 -25.16
C LYS A 133 -1.59 7.52 -26.62
N HIS A 134 -2.31 6.56 -27.18
CA HIS A 134 -2.15 6.10 -28.57
C HIS A 134 -3.29 6.55 -29.50
N LYS A 135 -4.13 7.50 -29.07
CA LYS A 135 -5.08 8.22 -29.92
C LYS A 135 -4.41 9.41 -30.58
#